data_AF-A0ABD0PH17-F1
#
_entry.id   AF-A0ABD0PH17-F1
#
_cell.length_a   1.000
_cell.length_b   1.000
_cell.length_c   1.000
_cell.angle_alpha   90.00
_cell.angle_beta   90.00
_cell.angle_gamma   90.00
#
_symmetry.space_group_name_H-M   'P 1'
#
loop_
_entity.id
_entity.type
_entity.pdbx_description
1 polymer ?
#
loop_
_entity_poly.entity_id
_entity_poly.type
_entity_poly.pdbx_seq_one_letter_code
_entity_poly.pdbx_strand_id
1 'polypeptide(L)' 'TSRRPRDDEKDGQSYCFVSREEMETDIKASRYLEHGEYDGNLYGTKIDSIHEVVHTGRTCILDVNPQ' A
#
# COMPACT_ATOMS: atom_id res chain seq x y z
N THR A 1 -2.60 1.34 -3.48
CA THR A 1 -2.33 1.74 -4.87
C THR A 1 -3.27 2.86 -5.25
N SER A 2 -2.83 3.75 -6.14
CA SER A 2 -3.68 4.79 -6.74
C SER A 2 -4.40 4.33 -8.02
N ARG A 3 -4.15 3.09 -8.48
CA ARG A 3 -4.86 2.49 -9.61
C ARG A 3 -6.33 2.33 -9.25
N ARG A 4 -7.21 2.35 -10.25
CA ARG A 4 -8.61 1.92 -10.06
C ARG A 4 -8.71 0.40 -9.83
N PRO A 5 -9.58 -0.08 -8.94
CA PRO A 5 -9.84 -1.51 -8.80
C PRO A 5 -10.37 -2.10 -10.11
N ARG A 6 -9.98 -3.34 -10.41
CA ARG A 6 -10.65 -4.16 -11.43
C ARG A 6 -11.95 -4.74 -10.86
N ASP A 7 -12.85 -5.19 -11.72
CA ASP A 7 -14.14 -5.77 -11.33
C ASP A 7 -14.03 -6.96 -10.36
N ASP A 8 -12.93 -7.72 -10.44
CA ASP A 8 -12.63 -8.86 -9.58
C ASP A 8 -11.87 -8.51 -8.29
N GLU A 9 -11.40 -7.27 -8.14
CA GLU A 9 -10.60 -6.84 -7.00
C GLU A 9 -11.47 -6.22 -5.90
N LYS A 10 -11.21 -6.61 -4.64
CA LYS A 10 -11.83 -6.00 -3.47
C LYS A 10 -10.86 -5.09 -2.74
N ASP A 11 -11.35 -3.90 -2.41
CA ASP A 11 -10.62 -2.96 -1.57
C ASP A 11 -10.30 -3.58 -0.20
N GLY A 12 -9.06 -3.41 0.24
CA GLY A 12 -8.56 -3.94 1.51
C GLY A 12 -8.24 -5.44 1.51
N GLN A 13 -8.44 -6.15 0.39
CA GLN A 13 -8.10 -7.58 0.30
C GLN A 13 -6.72 -7.80 -0.34
N SER A 14 -6.57 -7.41 -1.61
CA SER A 14 -5.28 -7.50 -2.33
C SER A 14 -4.56 -6.15 -2.36
N TYR A 15 -5.32 -5.06 -2.50
CA TYR A 15 -4.81 -3.70 -2.48
C TYR A 15 -5.79 -2.79 -1.76
N CYS A 16 -5.27 -1.77 -1.08
CA CYS A 16 -6.07 -0.61 -0.68
C CYS A 16 -6.04 0.42 -1.82
N PHE A 17 -7.19 0.71 -2.40
CA PHE A 17 -7.36 1.65 -3.48
C PHE A 17 -7.63 3.03 -2.91
N VAL A 18 -6.64 3.92 -3.00
CA VAL A 18 -6.70 5.29 -2.47
C VAL A 18 -6.53 6.28 -3.60
N SER A 19 -6.93 7.54 -3.45
CA SER A 19 -6.63 8.54 -4.47
C SER A 19 -5.12 8.83 -4.53
N ARG A 20 -4.65 9.32 -5.69
CA ARG A 20 -3.25 9.71 -5.86
C ARG A 20 -2.84 10.78 -4.85
N GLU A 21 -3.70 11.78 -4.63
CA GLU A 21 -3.43 12.90 -3.72
C GLU A 21 -3.30 12.44 -2.26
N GLU A 22 -4.16 11.53 -1.81
CA GLU A 22 -4.06 10.90 -0.49
C GLU A 22 -2.77 10.10 -0.36
N MET A 23 -2.42 9.32 -1.39
CA MET A 23 -1.20 8.54 -1.40
C MET A 23 0.05 9.42 -1.34
N GLU A 24 0.10 10.50 -2.12
CA GLU A 24 1.21 11.47 -2.10
C GLU A 24 1.32 12.19 -0.75
N THR A 25 0.20 12.49 -0.11
CA THR A 25 0.17 13.08 1.24
C THR A 25 0.72 12.11 2.28
N ASP A 26 0.28 10.86 2.26
CA ASP A 26 0.77 9.81 3.15
C ASP A 26 2.26 9.47 2.91
N ILE A 27 2.72 9.52 1.64
CA ILE A 27 4.15 9.37 1.29
C ILE A 27 4.97 10.50 1.91
N LYS A 28 4.52 11.76 1.78
CA LYS A 28 5.20 12.92 2.41
C LYS A 28 5.20 12.84 3.93
N ALA A 29 4.19 12.20 4.52
CA ALA A 29 4.10 11.93 5.95
C ALA A 29 4.90 10.70 6.41
N SER A 30 5.71 10.09 5.53
CA SER A 30 6.49 8.87 5.81
C SER A 30 5.66 7.69 6.33
N ARG A 31 4.41 7.54 5.83
CA ARG A 31 3.51 6.44 6.22
C ARG A 31 3.63 5.19 5.35
N TYR A 32 4.45 5.24 4.31
CA TYR A 32 4.75 4.09 3.45
C TYR A 32 6.16 3.59 3.72
N LEU A 33 6.30 2.27 3.81
CA LEU A 33 7.60 1.61 3.94
C LEU A 33 8.37 1.68 2.63
N GLU A 34 7.67 1.40 1.54
CA GLU A 34 8.15 1.51 0.17
C GLU A 34 7.04 2.12 -0.68
N HIS A 35 7.42 2.97 -1.63
CA HIS A 35 6.52 3.48 -2.64
C HIS A 35 7.24 3.59 -3.99
N GLY A 36 6.47 3.47 -5.07
CA GLY A 36 6.96 3.57 -6.44
C GLY A 36 5.83 3.94 -7.39
N GLU A 37 6.18 4.40 -8.58
CA GLU A 37 5.22 4.64 -9.66
C GLU A 37 5.39 3.57 -10.74
N TYR A 38 4.29 2.97 -11.16
CA TYR A 38 4.26 2.02 -12.25
C TYR A 38 3.05 2.30 -13.15
N ASP A 39 3.31 2.46 -14.44
CA ASP A 39 2.27 2.75 -15.45
C ASP A 39 1.40 3.97 -15.06
N GLY A 40 2.04 5.03 -14.54
CA GLY A 40 1.38 6.26 -14.08
C GLY A 40 0.56 6.14 -12.79
N ASN A 41 0.54 4.97 -12.15
CA ASN A 41 -0.15 4.72 -10.89
C ASN A 41 0.86 4.53 -9.75
N LEU A 42 0.53 5.04 -8.57
CA LEU A 42 1.35 4.87 -7.37
C LEU A 42 1.06 3.54 -6.70
N TYR A 43 2.12 2.85 -6.32
CA TYR A 43 2.10 1.62 -5.55
C TYR A 43 2.99 1.80 -4.32
N GLY A 44 2.64 1.11 -3.25
CA GLY A 44 3.37 1.24 -2.00
C GLY A 44 2.73 0.43 -0.89
N THR A 45 3.57 0.11 0.09
CA THR A 45 3.21 -0.71 1.25
C THR A 45 3.05 0.20 2.46
N LYS A 46 1.82 0.36 2.96
CA LYS A 46 1.54 1.18 4.15
C LYS A 46 2.12 0.51 5.39
N ILE A 47 2.82 1.29 6.21
CA ILE A 47 3.35 0.84 7.49
C ILE A 47 2.20 0.41 8.43
N ASP A 48 1.09 1.16 8.40
CA ASP A 48 -0.08 0.86 9.22
C ASP A 48 -0.68 -0.53 8.93
N SER A 49 -0.70 -0.96 7.67
CA SER A 49 -1.18 -2.29 7.29
C SER A 49 -0.30 -3.40 7.86
N ILE A 50 1.02 -3.17 7.97
CA ILE A 50 1.95 -4.11 8.62
C ILE A 50 1.63 -4.18 10.12
N HIS A 51 1.45 -3.02 10.76
CA HIS A 51 1.07 -2.98 12.17
C HIS A 51 -0.24 -3.71 12.41
N GLU A 52 -1.27 -3.53 11.60
CA GLU A 52 -2.54 -4.23 11.74
C GLU A 52 -2.39 -5.75 11.73
N VAL A 53 -1.61 -6.29 10.78
CA VAL A 53 -1.31 -7.73 10.71
C VAL A 53 -0.57 -8.20 11.96
N VAL A 54 0.43 -7.45 12.42
CA VAL A 54 1.17 -7.78 13.65
C VAL A 54 0.26 -7.76 14.87
N HIS A 55 -0.65 -6.78 14.98
CA HIS A 55 -1.63 -6.69 16.07
C HIS A 55 -2.63 -7.85 16.06
N THR A 56 -2.90 -8.45 14.90
CA THR A 56 -3.73 -9.67 14.81
C THR A 56 -3.01 -10.95 15.26
N GLY A 57 -1.76 -10.83 15.74
CA GLY A 57 -0.94 -11.97 16.16
C GLY A 57 -0.37 -12.79 14.99
N ARG A 58 -0.39 -12.22 13.78
CA ARG A 58 0.10 -12.87 12.55
C ARG A 58 1.45 -12.30 12.16
N THR A 59 2.31 -13.14 11.58
CA THR A 59 3.58 -12.70 10.99
C THR A 59 3.31 -12.15 9.59
N CYS A 60 3.59 -10.85 9.40
CA CYS A 60 3.54 -10.23 8.08
C CYS A 60 4.81 -10.63 7.30
N ILE A 61 4.64 -11.30 6.16
CA ILE A 61 5.74 -11.56 5.23
C ILE A 61 5.72 -10.46 4.17
N LEU A 62 6.81 -9.70 4.13
CA LEU A 62 7.00 -8.63 3.17
C LEU A 62 8.06 -9.06 2.15
N ASP A 63 7.66 -9.07 0.88
CA ASP A 63 8.58 -9.22 -0.23
C ASP A 63 8.80 -7.83 -0.83
N VAL A 64 9.85 -7.16 -0.37
CA VAL A 64 10.24 -5.80 -0.82
C VAL A 64 11.59 -5.89 -1.51
N ASN A 65 11.77 -5.15 -2.59
CA ASN A 65 13.07 -5.13 -3.27
C ASN A 65 14.02 -4.20 -2.48
N PRO A 66 15.24 -4.64 -2.17
CA PRO A 66 16.22 -3.75 -1.55
C PRO A 66 16.54 -2.60 -2.51
N GLN A 67 16.47 -1.37 -1.99
CA GLN A 67 16.95 -0.15 -2.67
C GLN A 67 18.47 -0.12 -2.80
#